data_AF-A0A534TXS3-F1
#
_entry.id   AF-A0A534TXS3-F1
#
_cell.length_a   1.000
_cell.length_b   1.000
_cell.length_c   1.000
_cell.angle_alpha   90.00
_cell.angle_beta   90.00
_cell.angle_gamma   90.00
#
_symmetry.space_group_name_H-M   'P 1'
#
loop_
_entity.id
_entity.type
_entity.pdbx_description
1 polymer ?
#
loop_
_entity_poly.entity_id
_entity_poly.type
_entity_poly.pdbx_seq_one_letter_code
_entity_poly.pdbx_strand_id
1 'polypeptide(L)'
;MVFTDPGVGNQAAALMSGAVEAAIVSVEQRYAGVDNGMKELMYLGNEVKNSWGTTAASEKFMKEQPKVMAGFARATLKALRLIRRDREGTIALFAKFSGLPAATATRLYDDLINTFTPNGAVDEETQKNDLAVIRQVLDAKETLTPARAFDFSFALEADRQLNKSGWKP
;
A
#
# COMPACT_ATOMS: atom_id res chain seq x y z
N MET A 1 -13.40 -19.08 19.50
CA MET A 1 -13.03 -18.04 18.53
C MET A 1 -11.52 -18.00 18.46
N VAL A 2 -10.97 -18.77 17.53
CA VAL A 2 -9.56 -18.75 17.17
C VAL A 2 -9.41 -17.73 16.05
N PHE A 3 -8.54 -16.74 16.28
CA PHE A 3 -8.27 -15.62 15.39
C PHE A 3 -6.82 -15.66 14.95
N THR A 4 -6.56 -15.45 13.66
CA THR A 4 -5.20 -15.36 13.12
C THR A 4 -4.93 -13.99 12.51
N ASP A 5 -3.79 -13.42 12.91
CA ASP A 5 -3.19 -12.18 12.41
C ASP A 5 -2.84 -12.26 10.90
N PRO A 6 -2.69 -11.13 10.17
CA PRO A 6 -2.26 -11.17 8.77
C PRO A 6 -0.75 -11.48 8.66
N GLY A 7 -0.39 -12.75 8.79
CA GLY A 7 0.81 -13.36 8.22
C GLY A 7 0.72 -13.70 6.73
N VAL A 8 1.82 -14.16 6.15
CA VAL A 8 1.95 -14.44 4.71
C VAL A 8 1.39 -15.83 4.38
N GLY A 9 0.10 -15.92 4.05
CA GLY A 9 -0.42 -16.92 3.10
C GLY A 9 -1.41 -17.97 3.60
N ASN A 10 -1.46 -18.30 4.89
CA ASN A 10 -2.24 -19.46 5.36
C ASN A 10 -3.63 -19.13 5.93
N GLN A 11 -4.01 -17.86 6.05
CA GLN A 11 -5.28 -17.43 6.67
C GLN A 11 -6.48 -17.89 5.87
N ALA A 12 -6.47 -17.62 4.56
CA ALA A 12 -7.56 -18.02 3.68
C ALA A 12 -7.74 -19.54 3.70
N ALA A 13 -6.64 -20.30 3.67
CA ALA A 13 -6.68 -21.76 3.75
C ALA A 13 -7.23 -22.25 5.09
N ALA A 14 -6.79 -21.69 6.22
CA ALA A 14 -7.28 -22.05 7.55
C ALA A 14 -8.77 -21.71 7.74
N LEU A 15 -9.22 -20.59 7.17
CA LEU A 15 -10.62 -20.19 7.21
C LEU A 15 -11.48 -21.11 6.33
N MET A 16 -11.01 -21.45 5.13
CA MET A 16 -11.70 -22.37 4.22
C MET A 16 -11.75 -23.81 4.75
N SER A 17 -10.72 -24.26 5.48
CA SER A 17 -10.70 -25.59 6.10
C SER A 17 -11.52 -25.68 7.38
N GLY A 18 -12.06 -24.55 7.88
CA GLY A 18 -12.73 -24.48 9.17
C GLY A 18 -11.80 -24.64 10.38
N ALA A 19 -10.48 -24.49 10.20
CA ALA A 19 -9.52 -24.57 11.31
C ALA A 19 -9.59 -23.32 12.21
N VAL A 20 -10.11 -22.21 11.68
CA VAL A 20 -10.37 -20.97 12.42
C VAL A 20 -11.76 -20.44 12.04
N GLU A 21 -12.39 -19.69 12.95
CA GLU A 21 -13.70 -19.11 12.70
C GLU A 21 -13.62 -17.71 12.05
N ALA A 22 -12.48 -17.03 12.16
CA ALA A 22 -12.25 -15.71 11.57
C ALA A 22 -10.75 -15.48 11.33
N ALA A 23 -10.44 -14.69 10.29
CA ALA A 23 -9.07 -14.27 10.01
C ALA A 23 -9.04 -12.85 9.42
N ILE A 24 -7.99 -12.08 9.72
CA ILE A 24 -7.64 -10.92 8.90
C ILE A 24 -6.94 -11.46 7.65
N VAL A 25 -7.46 -11.11 6.49
CA VAL A 25 -6.94 -11.52 5.19
C VAL A 25 -6.58 -10.29 4.37
N SER A 26 -5.63 -10.45 3.45
CA SER A 26 -5.33 -9.43 2.46
C SER A 26 -6.49 -9.26 1.46
N VAL A 27 -6.48 -8.16 0.69
CA VAL A 27 -7.55 -7.86 -0.26
C VAL A 27 -7.69 -8.95 -1.35
N GLU A 28 -6.58 -9.58 -1.74
CA GLU A 28 -6.56 -10.69 -2.69
C GLU A 28 -7.13 -11.98 -2.10
N GLN A 29 -6.86 -12.26 -0.82
CA GLN A 29 -7.41 -13.42 -0.12
C GLN A 29 -8.89 -13.24 0.24
N ARG A 30 -9.33 -12.00 0.49
CA ARG A 30 -10.73 -11.63 0.78
C ARG A 30 -11.69 -12.21 -0.24
N TYR A 31 -11.35 -12.11 -1.53
CA TYR A 31 -12.21 -12.58 -2.62
C TYR A 31 -12.40 -14.08 -2.62
N ALA A 32 -11.36 -14.86 -2.32
CA ALA A 32 -11.51 -16.31 -2.17
C ALA A 32 -12.52 -16.66 -1.05
N GLY A 33 -12.51 -15.92 0.07
CA GLY A 33 -13.46 -16.14 1.16
C GLY A 33 -14.89 -15.78 0.80
N VAL A 34 -15.14 -14.55 0.34
CA VAL A 34 -16.51 -14.08 0.05
C VAL A 34 -17.15 -14.84 -1.11
N ASP A 35 -16.37 -15.23 -2.13
CA ASP A 35 -16.86 -16.02 -3.25
C ASP A 35 -17.23 -17.47 -2.83
N ASN A 36 -16.74 -17.94 -1.68
CA ASN A 36 -17.10 -19.22 -1.05
C ASN A 36 -18.13 -19.07 0.09
N GLY A 37 -18.87 -17.94 0.13
CA GLY A 37 -19.98 -17.74 1.05
C GLY A 37 -19.60 -17.27 2.45
N MET A 38 -18.35 -16.91 2.68
CA MET A 38 -17.94 -16.28 3.94
C MET A 38 -18.45 -14.85 4.03
N LYS A 39 -18.69 -14.39 5.26
CA LYS A 39 -19.16 -13.03 5.54
C LYS A 39 -17.99 -12.12 5.93
N GLU A 40 -17.85 -11.01 5.23
CA GLU A 40 -16.97 -9.92 5.68
C GLU A 40 -17.59 -9.26 6.93
N LEU A 41 -16.80 -9.19 8.00
CA LEU A 41 -17.24 -8.57 9.27
C LEU A 41 -16.85 -7.10 9.35
N MET A 42 -15.66 -6.75 8.85
CA MET A 42 -15.15 -5.38 8.82
C MET A 42 -14.06 -5.23 7.76
N TYR A 43 -13.90 -4.01 7.24
CA TYR A 43 -12.79 -3.63 6.37
C TYR A 43 -11.84 -2.70 7.12
N LEU A 44 -10.70 -3.23 7.59
CA LEU A 44 -9.74 -2.48 8.41
C LEU A 44 -9.19 -1.24 7.72
N GLY A 45 -9.16 -1.20 6.38
CA GLY A 45 -8.70 -0.03 5.63
C GLY A 45 -9.58 1.22 5.82
N ASN A 46 -10.81 1.08 6.34
CA ASN A 46 -11.65 2.23 6.70
C ASN A 46 -11.44 2.70 8.15
N GLU A 47 -10.89 1.83 9.00
CA GLU A 47 -10.82 2.05 10.45
C GLU A 47 -9.42 2.45 10.91
N VAL A 48 -8.38 2.06 10.17
CA VAL A 48 -6.98 2.32 10.51
C VAL A 48 -6.38 3.31 9.54
N LYS A 49 -6.08 4.52 10.04
CA LYS A 49 -5.36 5.55 9.27
C LYS A 49 -3.85 5.38 9.43
N ASN A 50 -3.27 4.50 8.63
CA ASN A 50 -1.84 4.20 8.61
C ASN A 50 -1.34 4.06 7.15
N SER A 51 -0.04 4.20 6.91
CA SER A 51 0.53 3.98 5.59
C SER A 51 0.69 2.48 5.31
N TRP A 52 0.31 2.07 4.11
CA TRP A 52 0.49 0.71 3.59
C TRP A 52 1.33 0.78 2.32
N GLY A 53 2.41 -0.01 2.28
CA GLY A 53 3.35 -0.03 1.14
C GLY A 53 4.24 1.21 1.11
N THR A 54 5.43 1.12 1.71
CA THR A 54 6.43 2.19 1.73
C THR A 54 7.65 1.82 0.90
N THR A 55 8.36 2.83 0.37
CA THR A 55 9.71 2.65 -0.16
C THR A 55 10.70 3.19 0.85
N ALA A 56 11.72 2.40 1.17
CA ALA A 56 12.81 2.81 2.05
C ALA A 56 14.15 2.80 1.30
N ALA A 57 14.99 3.79 1.60
CA ALA A 57 16.38 3.86 1.17
C ALA A 57 17.24 4.35 2.33
N SER A 58 18.52 3.98 2.33
CA SER A 58 19.44 4.48 3.37
C SER A 58 19.78 5.95 3.13
N GLU A 59 20.00 6.70 4.22
CA GLU A 59 20.49 8.09 4.10
C GLU A 59 21.76 8.20 3.27
N LYS A 60 22.67 7.22 3.41
CA LYS A 60 23.90 7.14 2.62
C LYS A 60 23.59 7.10 1.14
N PHE A 61 22.69 6.21 0.71
CA PHE A 61 22.30 6.11 -0.69
C PHE A 61 21.65 7.40 -1.19
N MET A 62 20.75 8.01 -0.41
CA MET A 62 20.10 9.27 -0.79
C MET A 62 21.11 10.41 -0.97
N LYS A 63 22.13 10.48 -0.12
CA LYS A 63 23.21 11.48 -0.17
C LYS A 63 24.21 11.23 -1.31
N GLU A 64 24.60 9.99 -1.54
CA GLU A 64 25.61 9.62 -2.54
C GLU A 64 25.04 9.48 -3.96
N GLN A 65 23.77 9.07 -4.09
CA GLN A 65 23.11 8.82 -5.38
C GLN A 65 21.81 9.64 -5.57
N PRO A 66 21.81 10.96 -5.31
CA PRO A 66 20.59 11.77 -5.31
C PRO A 66 19.90 11.82 -6.67
N LYS A 67 20.66 11.73 -7.77
CA LYS A 67 20.10 11.69 -9.14
C LYS A 67 19.32 10.41 -9.39
N VAL A 68 19.81 9.27 -8.89
CA VAL A 68 19.13 7.98 -9.03
C VAL A 68 17.85 8.00 -8.20
N MET A 69 17.93 8.47 -6.95
CA MET A 69 16.75 8.58 -6.08
C MET A 69 15.68 9.52 -6.68
N ALA A 70 16.06 10.67 -7.23
CA ALA A 70 15.14 11.57 -7.92
C ALA A 70 14.53 10.95 -9.17
N GLY A 71 15.31 10.22 -9.96
CA GLY A 71 14.83 9.48 -11.13
C GLY A 71 13.82 8.40 -10.75
N PHE A 72 14.11 7.64 -9.70
CA PHE A 72 13.21 6.63 -9.13
C PHE A 72 11.90 7.28 -8.66
N ALA A 73 11.97 8.30 -7.81
CA ALA A 73 10.78 8.99 -7.30
C ALA A 73 9.88 9.50 -8.43
N ARG A 74 10.48 10.11 -9.47
CA ARG A 74 9.73 10.58 -10.64
C ARG A 74 9.11 9.45 -11.44
N ALA A 75 9.79 8.33 -11.63
CA ALA A 75 9.24 7.16 -12.32
C ALA A 75 8.06 6.56 -11.53
N THR A 76 8.21 6.43 -10.22
CA THR A 76 7.15 5.94 -9.32
C THR A 76 5.92 6.84 -9.37
N LEU A 77 6.08 8.17 -9.31
CA LEU A 77 4.94 9.09 -9.43
C LEU A 77 4.26 9.05 -10.80
N LYS A 78 5.02 8.85 -11.89
CA LYS A 78 4.43 8.62 -13.21
C LYS A 78 3.57 7.35 -13.21
N ALA A 79 4.06 6.27 -12.62
CA ALA A 79 3.30 5.03 -12.49
C ALA A 79 2.04 5.23 -11.64
N LEU A 80 2.12 5.91 -10.49
CA LEU A 80 0.95 6.22 -9.66
C LEU A 80 -0.11 7.05 -10.42
N ARG A 81 0.32 8.04 -11.19
CA ARG A 81 -0.58 8.84 -12.03
C ARG A 81 -1.21 8.03 -13.15
N LEU A 82 -0.46 7.10 -13.77
CA LEU A 82 -0.99 6.18 -14.77
C LEU A 82 -2.06 5.28 -14.13
N ILE A 83 -1.74 4.62 -13.01
CA ILE A 83 -2.66 3.76 -12.25
C ILE A 83 -3.97 4.49 -11.96
N ARG A 84 -3.89 5.75 -11.52
CA ARG A 84 -5.07 6.57 -11.15
C ARG A 84 -5.87 7.14 -12.32
N ARG A 85 -5.30 7.22 -13.52
CA ARG A 85 -5.93 7.90 -14.68
C ARG A 85 -6.33 6.96 -15.80
N ASP A 86 -5.65 5.82 -15.93
CA ASP A 86 -5.91 4.81 -16.93
C ASP A 86 -6.37 3.51 -16.26
N ARG A 87 -7.65 3.47 -15.87
CA ARG A 87 -8.25 2.32 -15.19
C ARG A 87 -8.15 1.06 -16.05
N GLU A 88 -8.54 1.15 -17.32
CA GLU A 88 -8.62 -0.01 -18.22
C GLU A 88 -7.22 -0.57 -18.52
N GLY A 89 -6.26 0.29 -18.87
CA GLY A 89 -4.89 -0.12 -19.13
C GLY A 89 -4.22 -0.68 -17.87
N THR A 90 -4.51 -0.11 -16.70
CA THR A 90 -3.99 -0.61 -15.42
C THR A 90 -4.55 -1.99 -15.08
N ILE A 91 -5.87 -2.20 -15.23
CA ILE A 91 -6.50 -3.51 -15.00
C ILE A 91 -5.93 -4.55 -15.97
N ALA A 92 -5.78 -4.21 -17.25
CA ALA A 92 -5.23 -5.11 -18.25
C ALA A 92 -3.76 -5.48 -17.93
N LEU A 93 -2.93 -4.50 -17.58
CA LEU A 93 -1.55 -4.73 -17.18
C LEU A 93 -1.48 -5.58 -15.91
N PHE A 94 -2.32 -5.29 -14.92
CA PHE A 94 -2.33 -6.02 -13.66
C PHE A 94 -2.78 -7.47 -13.83
N ALA A 95 -3.84 -7.72 -14.60
CA ALA A 95 -4.29 -9.07 -14.93
C ALA A 95 -3.19 -9.87 -15.64
N LYS A 96 -2.52 -9.25 -16.63
CA LYS A 96 -1.41 -9.87 -17.35
C LYS A 96 -0.24 -10.23 -16.42
N PHE A 97 0.13 -9.35 -15.50
CA PHE A 97 1.29 -9.54 -14.65
C PHE A 97 1.05 -10.52 -13.50
N SER A 98 -0.17 -10.51 -12.93
CA SER A 98 -0.57 -11.37 -11.81
C SER A 98 -1.06 -12.75 -12.24
N GLY A 99 -1.46 -12.92 -13.51
CA GLY A 99 -2.14 -14.12 -13.99
C GLY A 99 -3.58 -14.27 -13.47
N LEU A 100 -4.11 -13.24 -12.80
CA LEU A 100 -5.47 -13.27 -12.26
C LEU A 100 -6.52 -13.12 -13.36
N PRO A 101 -7.71 -13.73 -13.19
CA PRO A 101 -8.86 -13.46 -14.05
C PRO A 101 -9.18 -11.95 -14.09
N ALA A 102 -9.61 -11.46 -15.24
CA ALA A 102 -9.92 -10.04 -15.44
C ALA A 102 -10.93 -9.50 -14.41
N ALA A 103 -11.93 -10.30 -14.04
CA ALA A 103 -12.90 -9.93 -13.02
C ALA A 103 -12.25 -9.72 -11.63
N THR A 104 -11.35 -10.61 -11.22
CA THR A 104 -10.60 -10.48 -9.96
C THR A 104 -9.65 -9.29 -9.98
N ALA A 105 -8.92 -9.08 -11.07
CA ALA A 105 -8.03 -7.93 -11.24
C ALA A 105 -8.80 -6.60 -11.20
N THR A 106 -10.00 -6.56 -11.79
CA THR A 106 -10.91 -5.40 -11.75
C THR A 106 -11.32 -5.07 -10.32
N ARG A 107 -11.83 -6.07 -9.58
CA ARG A 107 -12.26 -5.92 -8.19
C ARG A 107 -11.11 -5.45 -7.28
N LEU A 108 -9.92 -6.03 -7.47
CA LEU A 108 -8.70 -5.60 -6.76
C LEU A 108 -8.29 -4.16 -7.06
N TYR A 109 -8.35 -3.75 -8.33
CA TYR A 109 -8.09 -2.37 -8.69
C TYR A 109 -9.07 -1.43 -7.98
N ASP A 110 -10.37 -1.73 -8.02
CA ASP A 110 -11.40 -0.86 -7.44
C ASP A 110 -11.25 -0.72 -5.92
N ASP A 111 -10.85 -1.79 -5.22
CA ASP A 111 -10.55 -1.73 -3.78
C ASP A 111 -9.28 -0.92 -3.46
N LEU A 112 -8.24 -1.08 -4.28
CA LEU A 112 -6.90 -0.53 -3.98
C LEU A 112 -6.71 0.90 -4.50
N ILE A 113 -7.42 1.34 -5.53
CA ILE A 113 -7.08 2.58 -6.23
C ILE A 113 -7.10 3.82 -5.32
N ASN A 114 -8.00 3.84 -4.35
CA ASN A 114 -8.15 4.94 -3.41
C ASN A 114 -7.10 4.93 -2.29
N THR A 115 -6.34 3.85 -2.13
CA THR A 115 -5.26 3.76 -1.13
C THR A 115 -3.94 4.36 -1.64
N PHE A 116 -3.75 4.44 -2.97
CA PHE A 116 -2.55 5.02 -3.56
C PHE A 116 -2.48 6.53 -3.35
N THR A 117 -1.38 7.01 -2.78
CA THR A 117 -1.15 8.44 -2.59
C THR A 117 -1.03 9.18 -3.94
N PRO A 118 -1.55 10.41 -4.05
CA PRO A 118 -1.49 11.16 -5.30
C PRO A 118 -0.08 11.69 -5.61
N ASN A 119 0.72 11.97 -4.57
CA ASN A 119 2.02 12.64 -4.66
C ASN A 119 3.17 11.82 -4.02
N GLY A 120 2.92 10.56 -3.65
CA GLY A 120 3.93 9.69 -3.04
C GLY A 120 4.25 10.00 -1.57
N ALA A 121 3.43 10.82 -0.90
CA ALA A 121 3.61 11.17 0.50
C ALA A 121 2.30 11.00 1.30
N VAL A 122 2.44 10.72 2.59
CA VAL A 122 1.32 10.66 3.55
C VAL A 122 1.34 11.89 4.46
N ASP A 123 0.17 12.24 5.02
CA ASP A 123 0.06 13.37 5.94
C ASP A 123 0.74 13.09 7.30
N GLU A 124 0.97 14.14 8.09
CA GLU A 124 1.68 14.01 9.37
C GLU A 124 0.92 13.17 10.40
N GLU A 125 -0.42 13.18 10.34
CA GLU A 125 -1.26 12.34 11.20
C GLU A 125 -1.01 10.85 10.91
N THR A 126 -1.00 10.46 9.64
CA THR A 126 -0.68 9.10 9.20
C THR A 126 0.73 8.70 9.65
N GLN A 127 1.72 9.59 9.50
CA GLN A 127 3.09 9.34 9.97
C GLN A 127 3.14 9.11 11.49
N LYS A 128 2.41 9.89 12.28
CA LYS A 128 2.33 9.72 13.74
C LYS A 128 1.67 8.41 14.11
N ASN A 129 0.59 8.03 13.42
CA ASN A 129 -0.10 6.77 13.64
C ASN A 129 0.80 5.57 13.32
N ASP A 130 1.53 5.61 12.21
CA ASP A 130 2.51 4.58 11.85
C ASP A 130 3.57 4.40 12.94
N LEU A 131 4.13 5.50 13.42
CA LEU A 131 5.15 5.48 14.47
C LEU A 131 4.59 5.00 15.81
N ALA A 132 3.33 5.30 16.12
CA ALA A 132 2.66 4.79 17.32
C ALA A 132 2.48 3.26 17.24
N VAL A 133 2.03 2.74 16.10
CA VAL A 133 1.90 1.30 15.86
C VAL A 133 3.26 0.61 15.96
N ILE A 134 4.29 1.14 15.30
CA ILE A 134 5.66 0.58 15.35
C ILE A 134 6.18 0.58 16.79
N ARG A 135 5.98 1.67 17.54
CA ARG A 135 6.40 1.76 18.94
C ARG A 135 5.73 0.68 19.79
N GLN A 136 4.42 0.48 19.61
CA GLN A 136 3.66 -0.54 20.33
C GLN A 136 4.12 -1.95 19.98
N VAL A 137 4.33 -2.24 18.69
CA VAL A 137 4.79 -3.56 18.22
C VAL A 137 6.19 -3.89 18.72
N LEU A 138 7.09 -2.90 18.76
CA LEU A 138 8.48 -3.09 19.18
C LEU A 138 8.69 -2.94 20.70
N ASP A 139 7.64 -2.67 21.47
CA ASP A 139 7.72 -2.28 22.89
C ASP A 139 8.78 -1.19 23.16
N ALA A 140 8.87 -0.23 22.24
CA ALA A 140 9.91 0.79 22.27
C ALA A 140 9.56 1.90 23.28
N LYS A 141 10.56 2.29 24.10
CA LYS A 141 10.39 3.36 25.10
C LYS A 141 10.54 4.77 24.50
N GLU A 142 11.30 4.91 23.43
CA GLU A 142 11.54 6.19 22.74
C GLU A 142 10.47 6.46 21.68
N THR A 143 10.02 7.73 21.58
CA THR A 143 9.12 8.16 20.50
C THR A 143 9.97 8.76 19.38
N LEU A 144 9.91 8.17 18.19
CA LEU A 144 10.49 8.77 17.00
C LEU A 144 9.63 9.94 16.52
N THR A 145 10.25 11.00 16.03
CA THR A 145 9.53 12.08 15.36
C THR A 145 9.34 11.73 13.88
N PRO A 146 8.25 12.20 13.23
CA PRO A 146 8.04 11.99 11.80
C PRO A 146 9.26 12.40 10.95
N ALA A 147 9.88 13.54 11.27
CA ALA A 147 11.06 14.04 10.57
C ALA A 147 12.31 13.13 10.66
N ARG A 148 12.40 12.24 11.66
CA ARG A 148 13.48 11.23 11.75
C ARG A 148 13.18 9.96 10.97
N ALA A 149 11.90 9.66 10.73
CA ALA A 149 11.47 8.40 10.13
C ALA A 149 11.12 8.54 8.64
N PHE A 150 10.72 9.73 8.20
CA PHE A 150 10.22 9.99 6.85
C PHE A 150 11.00 11.11 6.17
N ASP A 151 11.42 10.85 4.94
CA ASP A 151 11.93 11.85 4.01
C ASP A 151 11.16 11.77 2.69
N PHE A 152 10.17 12.66 2.53
CA PHE A 152 9.37 12.76 1.31
C PHE A 152 9.89 13.82 0.33
N SER A 153 11.08 14.39 0.56
CA SER A 153 11.59 15.50 -0.26
C SER A 153 11.70 15.13 -1.75
N PHE A 154 12.19 13.93 -2.06
CA PHE A 154 12.28 13.42 -3.44
C PHE A 154 10.93 13.22 -4.10
N ALA A 155 9.95 12.69 -3.36
CA ALA A 155 8.58 12.49 -3.87
C ALA A 155 7.90 13.83 -4.15
N LEU A 156 7.94 14.75 -3.18
CA LEU A 156 7.32 16.08 -3.33
C LEU A 156 7.97 16.91 -4.43
N GLU A 157 9.30 16.81 -4.61
CA GLU A 157 9.98 17.46 -5.73
C GLU A 157 9.61 16.85 -7.08
N ALA A 158 9.53 15.52 -7.16
CA ALA A 158 9.07 14.85 -8.37
C ALA A 158 7.64 15.26 -8.74
N ASP A 159 6.75 15.39 -7.76
CA ASP A 159 5.36 15.82 -7.99
C ASP A 159 5.32 17.24 -8.54
N ARG A 160 6.07 18.17 -7.93
CA ARG A 160 6.22 19.54 -8.43
C ARG A 160 6.71 19.58 -9.86
N GLN A 161 7.73 18.80 -10.21
CA GLN A 161 8.28 18.74 -11.57
C GLN A 161 7.25 18.21 -12.59
N LEU A 162 6.53 17.15 -12.25
CA LEU A 162 5.50 16.57 -13.12
C LEU A 162 4.32 17.52 -13.30
N ASN A 163 3.94 18.27 -12.26
CA ASN A 163 2.90 19.31 -12.36
C ASN A 163 3.37 20.48 -13.24
N LYS A 164 4.57 21.00 -12.99
CA LYS A 164 5.15 22.11 -13.76
C LYS A 164 5.31 21.79 -15.25
N SER A 165 5.69 20.55 -15.57
CA SER A 165 5.83 20.10 -16.97
C SER A 165 4.49 19.74 -17.63
N GLY A 166 3.38 19.76 -16.89
CA GLY A 166 2.08 19.34 -17.41
C GLY A 166 2.02 17.86 -17.79
N TRP A 167 2.90 17.02 -17.23
CA TRP A 167 2.99 15.62 -17.62
C TRP A 167 1.68 14.88 -17.28
N LYS A 168 1.17 14.16 -18.27
CA LYS A 168 0.04 13.25 -18.16
C LYS A 168 0.47 11.89 -18.74
N PRO A 169 -0.03 10.78 -18.17
CA PRO A 169 0.15 9.46 -18.78
C PRO A 169 -0.46 9.42 -20.19
#